data_AF-A0A2C9LWV5-F1
#
_entry.id   AF-A0A2C9LWV5-F1
#
_cell.length_a   1.000
_cell.length_b   1.000
_cell.length_c   1.000
_cell.angle_alpha   90.00
_cell.angle_beta   90.00
_cell.angle_gamma   90.00
#
_symmetry.space_group_name_H-M   'P 1'
#
loop_
_entity.id
_entity.type
_entity.pdbx_description
1 polymer ?
#
loop_
_entity_poly.entity_id
_entity_poly.type
_entity_poly.pdbx_seq_one_letter_code
_entity_poly.pdbx_strand_id
1 'polypeptide(L)'
;MTACQISKSLNVYGIAKLDGNQIDGDPETGNFSITNSFKDLLITRTSVVYVVCGSEEATFIDIDLNPSTTYKFTLRTRYGCIPTNPSGNGLSVGSILVILFFVFFLIYLVGGVLFLKFLRKAEGIETIPNIEFWKDLPSLVKDGMVFTFRGCKAESTYEKI
;
A
#
# COMPACT_ATOMS: atom_id res chain seq x y z
N MET A 1 -0.68 -5.17 -32.64
CA MET A 1 0.64 -5.83 -32.51
C MET A 1 1.33 -5.17 -31.33
N THR A 2 1.77 -5.94 -30.34
CA THR A 2 2.30 -5.39 -29.06
C THR A 2 3.82 -5.46 -29.00
N ALA A 3 4.43 -6.41 -29.71
CA ALA A 3 5.87 -6.47 -29.92
C ALA A 3 6.17 -6.95 -31.35
N CYS A 4 7.26 -6.43 -31.93
CA CYS A 4 7.72 -6.77 -33.27
C CYS A 4 9.23 -7.05 -33.28
N GLN A 5 9.66 -7.87 -34.24
CA GLN A 5 11.06 -8.10 -34.57
C GLN A 5 11.35 -7.51 -35.95
N ILE A 6 12.45 -6.77 -36.06
CA ILE A 6 12.95 -6.27 -37.34
C ILE A 6 14.16 -7.12 -37.73
N SER A 7 14.11 -7.73 -38.91
CA SER A 7 15.23 -8.49 -39.47
C SER A 7 16.30 -7.58 -40.06
N LYS A 8 17.50 -8.14 -40.28
CA LYS A 8 18.61 -7.42 -40.95
C LYS A 8 18.24 -6.92 -42.37
N SER A 9 17.27 -7.56 -43.01
CA SER A 9 16.72 -7.17 -44.31
C SER A 9 15.52 -6.21 -44.22
N LEU A 10 15.32 -5.55 -43.08
CA LEU A 10 14.23 -4.59 -42.82
C LEU A 10 12.81 -5.16 -42.86
N ASN A 11 12.65 -6.49 -42.92
CA ASN A 11 11.33 -7.10 -42.77
C ASN A 11 10.89 -7.08 -41.30
N VAL A 12 9.61 -6.72 -41.07
CA VAL A 12 8.99 -6.62 -39.75
C VAL A 12 8.10 -7.83 -39.50
N TYR A 13 8.31 -8.51 -38.38
CA TYR A 13 7.53 -9.67 -37.96
C TYR A 13 6.86 -9.39 -36.62
N GLY A 14 5.56 -9.69 -36.50
CA GLY A 14 4.86 -9.65 -35.22
C GLY A 14 5.31 -10.82 -34.34
N ILE A 15 5.65 -10.54 -33.07
CA ILE A 15 6.05 -11.58 -32.09
C ILE A 15 5.09 -11.65 -30.89
N ALA A 16 4.26 -10.62 -30.67
CA ALA A 16 3.20 -10.64 -29.66
C ALA A 16 1.96 -9.84 -30.08
N LYS A 17 0.78 -10.30 -29.65
CA LYS A 17 -0.50 -9.57 -29.68
C LYS A 17 -0.93 -9.28 -28.22
N LEU A 18 -1.75 -8.25 -28.01
CA LEU A 18 -2.27 -7.85 -26.68
C LEU A 18 -3.39 -8.78 -26.17
N ASP A 19 -3.88 -9.65 -27.05
CA ASP A 19 -5.08 -10.43 -26.86
C ASP A 19 -4.65 -11.87 -26.56
N GLY A 20 -5.03 -12.40 -25.40
CA GLY A 20 -4.64 -13.73 -24.94
C GLY A 20 -3.34 -13.80 -24.11
N ASN A 21 -2.97 -12.72 -23.42
CA ASN A 21 -1.80 -12.70 -22.54
C ASN A 21 -1.99 -13.67 -21.36
N GLN A 22 -1.02 -14.55 -21.11
CA GLN A 22 -0.99 -15.41 -19.94
C GLN A 22 0.07 -14.89 -18.96
N ILE A 23 -0.33 -14.66 -17.71
CA ILE A 23 0.56 -14.25 -16.63
C ILE A 23 0.72 -15.43 -15.69
N ASP A 24 1.96 -15.84 -15.46
CA ASP A 24 2.29 -16.91 -14.53
C ASP A 24 3.28 -16.39 -13.49
N GLY A 25 2.97 -16.58 -12.21
CA GLY A 25 3.76 -16.08 -11.08
C GLY A 25 4.37 -17.23 -10.31
N ASP A 26 5.65 -17.11 -9.98
CA ASP A 26 6.32 -18.04 -9.08
C ASP A 26 6.19 -17.53 -7.63
N PRO A 27 5.42 -18.21 -6.76
CA PRO A 27 5.20 -17.79 -5.39
C PRO A 27 6.45 -17.91 -4.50
N GLU A 28 7.46 -18.69 -4.89
CA GLU A 28 8.68 -18.86 -4.09
C GLU A 28 9.69 -17.73 -4.33
N THR A 29 9.79 -17.25 -5.58
CA THR A 29 10.75 -16.20 -5.95
C THR A 29 10.11 -14.82 -6.08
N GLY A 30 8.78 -14.75 -6.18
CA GLY A 30 8.03 -13.52 -6.38
C GLY A 30 8.22 -12.89 -7.77
N ASN A 31 8.86 -13.61 -8.68
CA ASN A 31 8.98 -13.22 -10.06
C ASN A 31 7.74 -13.67 -10.84
N PHE A 32 7.42 -12.98 -11.92
CA PHE A 32 6.34 -13.38 -12.81
C PHE A 32 6.79 -13.34 -14.26
N SER A 33 6.13 -14.14 -15.08
CA SER A 33 6.36 -14.22 -16.51
C SER A 33 5.09 -13.86 -17.27
N ILE A 34 5.25 -13.05 -18.31
CA ILE A 34 4.19 -12.69 -19.23
C ILE A 34 4.43 -13.43 -20.53
N THR A 35 3.53 -14.33 -20.89
CA THR A 35 3.60 -15.10 -22.14
C THR A 35 2.56 -14.59 -23.11
N ASN A 36 3.00 -14.23 -24.32
CA ASN A 36 2.17 -13.74 -25.40
C ASN A 36 2.51 -14.47 -26.70
N SER A 37 1.53 -14.65 -27.57
CA SER A 37 1.77 -15.27 -28.88
C SER A 37 1.24 -14.41 -30.01
N PHE A 38 1.88 -14.52 -31.17
CA PHE A 38 1.45 -13.96 -32.43
C PHE A 38 1.35 -15.09 -33.45
N LYS A 39 0.14 -15.38 -33.89
CA LYS A 39 -0.12 -16.38 -34.92
C LYS A 39 -0.17 -15.70 -36.28
N ASP A 40 0.73 -16.10 -37.17
CA ASP A 40 0.74 -15.76 -38.59
C ASP A 40 0.06 -16.89 -39.39
N LEU A 41 0.01 -16.80 -40.73
CA LEU A 41 -0.64 -17.80 -41.59
C LEU A 41 -0.07 -19.23 -41.46
N LEU A 42 1.22 -19.36 -41.14
CA LEU A 42 1.94 -20.65 -41.12
C LEU A 42 2.72 -20.91 -39.82
N ILE A 43 2.97 -19.87 -39.00
CA ILE A 43 3.88 -19.95 -37.86
C ILE A 43 3.28 -19.19 -36.68
N THR A 44 3.35 -19.79 -35.49
CA THR A 44 3.06 -19.11 -34.23
C THR A 44 4.37 -18.72 -33.57
N ARG A 45 4.57 -17.42 -33.35
CA ARG A 45 5.69 -16.89 -32.57
C ARG A 45 5.22 -16.63 -31.14
N THR A 46 6.04 -16.94 -30.15
CA THR A 46 5.72 -16.75 -28.74
C THR A 46 6.81 -15.91 -28.08
N SER A 47 6.40 -14.88 -27.35
CA SER A 47 7.26 -14.01 -26.57
C SER A 47 6.98 -14.22 -25.09
N VAL A 48 8.01 -14.55 -24.32
CA VAL A 48 7.96 -14.71 -22.86
C VAL A 48 8.80 -13.60 -22.24
N VAL A 49 8.18 -12.78 -21.41
CA VAL A 49 8.85 -11.70 -20.66
C VAL A 49 8.92 -12.09 -19.19
N TYR A 50 10.10 -12.44 -18.71
CA TYR A 50 10.37 -12.64 -17.29
C TYR A 50 10.58 -11.29 -16.63
N VAL A 51 9.70 -10.95 -15.69
CA VAL A 51 9.83 -9.75 -14.88
C VAL A 51 10.46 -10.14 -13.55
N VAL A 52 11.67 -9.63 -13.31
CA VAL A 52 12.46 -9.89 -12.12
C VAL A 52 12.65 -8.62 -11.30
N CYS A 53 12.70 -8.78 -9.97
CA CYS A 53 12.92 -7.67 -9.06
C CYS A 53 14.29 -7.00 -9.26
N GLY A 54 14.33 -5.66 -9.24
CA GLY A 54 15.55 -4.87 -9.36
C GLY A 54 15.50 -3.53 -8.64
N SER A 55 16.66 -2.87 -8.54
CA SER A 55 16.78 -1.49 -8.02
C SER A 55 16.44 -0.42 -9.05
N GLU A 56 16.57 -0.75 -10.34
CA GLU A 56 16.42 0.17 -11.46
C GLU A 56 14.96 0.33 -11.90
N GLU A 57 14.65 1.39 -12.66
CA GLU A 57 13.30 1.63 -13.17
C GLU A 57 12.87 0.57 -14.19
N ALA A 58 13.70 0.27 -15.20
CA ALA A 58 13.49 -0.81 -16.16
C ALA A 58 14.76 -1.10 -16.96
N THR A 59 15.23 -2.35 -16.97
CA THR A 59 16.41 -2.77 -17.75
C THR A 59 16.20 -4.17 -18.33
N PHE A 60 16.47 -4.33 -19.62
CA PHE A 60 16.49 -5.65 -20.26
C PHE A 60 17.87 -6.29 -20.10
N ILE A 61 17.92 -7.47 -19.50
CA ILE A 61 19.17 -8.14 -19.10
C ILE A 61 19.56 -9.23 -20.09
N ASP A 62 18.58 -9.97 -20.58
CA ASP A 62 18.83 -11.12 -21.45
C ASP A 62 17.76 -11.25 -22.51
N ILE A 63 18.20 -11.66 -23.70
CA ILE A 63 17.36 -11.95 -24.86
C ILE A 63 17.81 -13.31 -25.38
N ASP A 64 17.14 -14.37 -24.93
CA ASP A 64 17.38 -15.73 -25.43
C ASP A 64 16.46 -16.01 -26.63
N LEU A 65 17.10 -16.33 -27.76
CA LEU A 65 16.44 -16.75 -28.99
C LEU A 65 16.59 -18.27 -29.11
N ASN A 66 15.57 -19.01 -28.69
CA ASN A 66 15.50 -20.44 -29.00
C ASN A 66 15.06 -20.59 -30.48
N PRO A 67 15.80 -21.29 -31.35
CA PRO A 67 15.95 -20.90 -32.75
C PRO A 67 14.83 -21.35 -33.70
N SER A 68 13.56 -21.11 -33.37
CA SER A 68 12.47 -21.25 -34.36
C SER A 68 11.25 -20.37 -34.12
N THR A 69 10.80 -20.15 -32.87
CA THR A 69 9.53 -19.43 -32.62
C THR A 69 9.40 -18.77 -31.26
N THR A 70 10.31 -19.02 -30.32
CA THR A 70 10.20 -18.54 -28.93
C THR A 70 11.26 -17.51 -28.61
N TYR A 71 10.82 -16.34 -28.13
CA TYR A 71 11.66 -15.22 -27.73
C TYR A 71 11.52 -15.05 -26.21
N LYS A 72 12.62 -15.10 -25.48
CA LYS A 72 12.61 -14.86 -24.04
C LYS A 72 13.30 -13.53 -23.74
N PHE A 73 12.63 -12.69 -22.97
CA PHE A 73 13.14 -11.40 -22.53
C PHE A 73 13.17 -11.38 -21.01
N THR A 74 14.27 -10.93 -20.42
CA THR A 74 14.34 -10.71 -18.97
C THR A 74 14.31 -9.21 -18.69
N LEU A 75 13.21 -8.73 -18.13
CA LEU A 75 13.01 -7.35 -17.69
C LEU A 75 13.24 -7.25 -16.18
N ARG A 76 14.25 -6.50 -15.77
CA ARG A 76 14.51 -6.17 -14.37
C ARG A 76 13.96 -4.79 -14.04
N THR A 77 13.14 -4.70 -13.01
CA THR A 77 12.50 -3.44 -12.60
C THR A 77 12.12 -3.46 -11.13
N ARG A 78 12.16 -2.29 -10.48
CA ARG A 78 11.65 -2.08 -9.12
C ARG A 78 10.17 -2.40 -8.97
N TYR A 79 9.40 -2.32 -10.05
CA TYR A 79 7.98 -2.67 -10.06
C TYR A 79 7.72 -4.17 -10.15
N GLY A 80 8.76 -4.96 -10.43
CA GLY A 80 8.70 -6.42 -10.48
C GLY A 80 8.88 -7.06 -9.11
N CYS A 81 9.25 -6.28 -8.10
CA CYS A 81 9.33 -6.75 -6.73
C CYS A 81 7.92 -6.90 -6.17
N ILE A 82 7.64 -8.03 -5.51
CA ILE A 82 6.49 -8.11 -4.62
C ILE A 82 6.57 -6.91 -3.68
N PRO A 83 5.48 -6.17 -3.43
CA PRO A 83 5.44 -5.17 -2.39
C PRO A 83 5.56 -5.85 -1.02
N THR A 84 6.75 -6.34 -0.68
CA THR A 84 7.13 -6.73 0.66
C THR A 84 7.43 -5.44 1.41
N ASN A 85 6.42 -4.59 1.61
CA ASN A 85 6.51 -3.26 2.25
C ASN A 85 7.85 -3.00 2.98
N PRO A 86 8.82 -2.27 2.38
CA PRO A 86 10.01 -1.92 3.13
C PRO A 86 10.41 -0.45 2.92
N SER A 87 9.45 0.46 2.69
CA SER A 87 9.75 1.90 2.52
C SER A 87 8.59 2.80 2.95
N GLY A 88 8.17 2.55 4.18
CA GLY A 88 7.48 3.51 5.02
C GLY A 88 7.94 3.27 6.45
N ASN A 89 9.25 3.28 6.71
CA ASN A 89 9.83 3.20 8.07
C ASN A 89 9.51 4.47 8.90
N GLY A 90 8.36 5.08 8.66
CA GLY A 90 7.80 6.16 9.43
C GLY A 90 6.63 5.63 10.23
N LEU A 91 6.46 6.16 11.44
CA LEU A 91 5.22 6.03 12.18
C LEU A 91 4.05 6.45 11.26
N SER A 92 2.97 5.67 11.25
CA SER A 92 1.73 6.09 10.59
C SER A 92 1.35 7.49 11.07
N VAL A 93 0.74 8.30 10.19
CA VAL A 93 0.24 9.64 10.54
C VAL A 93 -0.64 9.57 11.80
N GLY A 94 -1.45 8.52 11.94
CA GLY A 94 -2.25 8.29 13.14
C GLY A 94 -1.40 8.12 14.41
N SER A 95 -0.31 7.35 14.34
CA SER A 95 0.61 7.16 15.46
C SER A 95 1.29 8.48 15.86
N ILE A 96 1.68 9.31 14.89
CA ILE A 96 2.29 10.62 15.15
C ILE A 96 1.30 11.54 15.90
N LEU A 97 0.04 11.60 15.45
CA LEU A 97 -0.99 12.41 16.11
C LEU A 97 -1.23 11.96 17.56
N VAL A 98 -1.30 10.66 17.79
CA VAL A 98 -1.49 10.09 19.13
C VAL A 98 -0.31 10.44 20.04
N ILE A 99 0.92 10.31 19.56
CA ILE A 99 2.13 10.65 20.34
C ILE A 99 2.12 12.13 20.71
N LEU A 100 1.85 13.03 19.76
CA LEU A 100 1.79 14.47 20.03
C LEU A 100 0.73 14.81 21.07
N PHE A 101 -0.47 14.21 20.97
CA PHE A 101 -1.53 14.40 21.94
C PHE A 101 -1.08 14.05 23.37
N PHE A 102 -0.44 12.90 23.57
CA PHE A 102 0.04 12.49 24.90
C PHE A 102 1.15 13.40 25.44
N VAL A 103 2.07 13.86 24.58
CA VAL A 103 3.13 14.78 25.00
C VAL A 103 2.55 16.12 25.49
N PHE A 104 1.66 16.73 24.69
CA PHE A 104 1.02 17.99 25.09
C PHE A 104 0.13 17.81 26.32
N PHE A 105 -0.57 16.68 26.43
CA PHE A 105 -1.40 16.36 27.58
C PHE A 105 -0.57 16.24 28.87
N LEU A 106 0.58 15.57 28.84
CA LEU A 106 1.47 15.47 30.01
C LEU A 106 2.04 16.83 30.41
N ILE A 107 2.47 17.64 29.46
CA ILE A 107 2.96 19.01 29.72
C ILE A 107 1.86 19.85 30.38
N TYR A 108 0.63 19.76 29.87
CA TYR A 108 -0.52 20.47 30.42
C TYR A 108 -0.85 20.03 31.85
N LEU A 109 -0.92 18.72 32.11
CA LEU A 109 -1.20 18.21 33.45
C LEU A 109 -0.09 18.56 34.44
N VAL A 110 1.17 18.27 34.12
CA VAL A 110 2.30 18.51 35.02
C VAL A 110 2.48 20.01 35.25
N GLY A 111 2.54 20.81 34.18
CA GLY A 111 2.69 22.26 34.27
C GLY A 111 1.53 22.91 35.02
N GLY A 112 0.30 22.51 34.72
CA GLY A 112 -0.88 23.03 35.38
C GLY A 112 -0.97 22.63 36.86
N VAL A 113 -0.70 21.36 37.20
CA VAL A 113 -0.65 20.90 38.60
C VAL A 113 0.43 21.64 39.38
N LEU A 114 1.63 21.80 38.83
CA LEU A 114 2.70 22.58 39.47
C LEU A 114 2.27 24.04 39.69
N PHE A 115 1.66 24.67 38.68
CA PHE A 115 1.18 26.06 38.77
C PHE A 115 0.10 26.22 39.86
N LEU A 116 -0.93 25.36 39.87
CA LEU A 116 -2.02 25.40 40.83
C LEU A 116 -1.58 25.04 42.26
N LYS A 117 -0.64 24.11 42.40
CA LYS A 117 -0.12 23.69 43.70
C LYS A 117 0.82 24.72 44.32
N PHE A 118 1.80 25.23 43.56
CA PHE A 118 2.84 26.09 44.11
C PHE A 118 2.42 27.56 44.21
N LEU A 119 1.61 28.08 43.28
CA LEU A 119 1.21 29.49 43.28
C LEU A 119 -0.13 29.74 43.97
N ARG A 120 -1.08 28.79 43.89
CA ARG A 120 -2.43 28.96 44.44
C ARG A 120 -2.69 28.20 45.74
N LYS A 121 -1.76 27.35 46.21
CA LYS A 121 -1.94 26.49 47.40
C LYS A 121 -3.26 25.69 47.36
N ALA A 122 -3.72 25.31 46.18
CA ALA A 122 -4.92 24.49 46.05
C ALA A 122 -4.62 23.05 46.50
N GLU A 123 -5.39 22.54 47.47
CA GLU A 123 -5.26 21.17 47.99
C GLU A 123 -6.32 20.24 47.39
N GLY A 124 -5.93 19.02 47.02
CA GLY A 124 -6.85 17.96 46.60
C GLY A 124 -7.13 17.89 45.09
N ILE A 125 -8.37 17.55 44.73
CA ILE A 125 -8.81 17.31 43.33
C ILE A 125 -8.81 18.60 42.48
N GLU A 126 -8.84 19.77 43.11
CA GLU A 126 -8.83 21.06 42.42
C GLU A 126 -7.46 21.48 41.90
N THR A 127 -6.40 20.72 42.22
CA THR A 127 -5.08 20.95 41.64
C THR A 127 -5.02 20.53 40.17
N ILE A 128 -6.00 19.76 39.67
CA ILE A 128 -6.09 19.38 38.26
C ILE A 128 -6.71 20.52 37.46
N PRO A 129 -6.00 21.06 36.45
CA PRO A 129 -6.54 22.10 35.58
C PRO A 129 -7.81 21.61 34.85
N ASN A 130 -8.88 22.41 34.88
CA ASN A 130 -10.15 22.15 34.18
C ASN A 130 -10.80 20.79 34.54
N ILE A 131 -10.90 20.47 35.83
CA ILE A 131 -11.42 19.18 36.32
C ILE A 131 -12.82 18.82 35.80
N GLU A 132 -13.70 19.80 35.57
CA GLU A 132 -15.06 19.55 35.04
C GLU A 132 -15.00 18.90 33.65
N PHE A 133 -14.13 19.40 32.77
CA PHE A 133 -13.91 18.79 31.46
C PHE A 133 -13.42 17.33 31.56
N TRP A 134 -12.49 17.05 32.47
CA TRP A 134 -11.94 15.70 32.68
C TRP A 134 -12.97 14.72 33.24
N LYS A 135 -13.96 15.20 34.00
CA LYS A 135 -15.05 14.38 34.54
C LYS A 135 -16.03 13.95 33.44
N ASP A 136 -16.24 14.80 32.44
CA ASP A 136 -17.17 14.53 31.34
C ASP A 136 -16.52 13.72 30.20
N LEU A 137 -15.20 13.76 30.09
CA LEU A 137 -14.43 13.08 29.03
C LEU A 137 -14.73 11.56 28.89
N PRO A 138 -14.84 10.76 29.97
CA PRO A 138 -15.17 9.33 29.86
C PRO A 138 -16.53 9.06 29.22
N SER A 139 -17.55 9.89 29.50
CA SER A 139 -18.85 9.80 28.84
C SER A 139 -18.73 10.13 27.35
N LEU A 140 -18.03 11.21 27.00
CA LEU A 140 -17.85 11.62 25.60
C LEU A 140 -17.09 10.55 24.79
N VAL A 141 -16.07 9.92 25.38
CA VAL A 141 -15.32 8.84 24.72
C VAL A 141 -16.18 7.60 24.52
N LYS A 142 -17.02 7.24 25.51
CA LYS A 142 -17.98 6.14 25.38
C LYS A 142 -18.96 6.40 24.21
N ASP A 143 -19.49 7.61 24.13
CA ASP A 143 -20.42 7.99 23.05
C ASP A 143 -19.74 7.96 21.68
N GLY A 144 -18.50 8.44 21.58
CA GLY A 144 -17.68 8.34 20.38
C GLY A 144 -17.42 6.88 19.95
N MET A 145 -17.04 6.00 20.88
CA MET A 145 -16.86 4.57 20.58
C MET A 145 -18.16 3.93 20.12
N VAL A 146 -19.28 4.18 20.81
CA VAL A 146 -20.59 3.66 20.40
C VAL A 146 -20.96 4.13 19.00
N PHE A 147 -20.71 5.39 18.66
CA PHE A 147 -20.91 5.93 17.32
C PHE A 147 -20.05 5.23 16.27
N THR A 148 -18.75 5.03 16.54
CA THR A 148 -17.82 4.36 15.61
C THR A 148 -18.17 2.88 15.42
N PHE A 149 -18.46 2.14 16.50
CA PHE A 149 -18.73 0.70 16.44
C PHE A 149 -20.16 0.37 15.97
N ARG A 150 -21.14 1.27 16.12
CA ARG A 150 -22.49 1.11 15.55
C ARG A 150 -22.60 1.56 14.10
N GLY A 151 -21.52 2.10 13.53
CA GLY A 151 -21.30 2.49 12.13
C GLY A 151 -22.56 2.53 11.27
N CYS A 152 -23.18 3.70 11.12
CA CYS A 152 -24.29 4.00 10.20
C CYS A 152 -25.34 2.89 10.00
N LYS A 153 -25.61 2.04 10.99
CA LYS A 153 -26.79 1.19 10.96
C LYS A 153 -27.94 2.10 11.36
N ALA A 154 -28.63 2.63 10.35
CA ALA A 154 -29.93 3.25 10.55
C ALA A 154 -30.78 2.26 11.36
N GLU A 155 -31.29 2.71 12.50
CA GLU A 155 -32.24 1.95 13.29
C GLU A 155 -33.46 1.69 12.41
N SER A 156 -33.65 0.46 11.91
CA SER A 156 -34.84 0.10 11.15
C SER A 156 -36.04 -0.15 12.09
N THR A 157 -36.25 0.71 13.08
CA THR A 157 -37.39 0.62 14.02
C THR A 157 -38.62 1.32 13.45
N TYR A 158 -38.96 1.05 12.19
CA TYR A 158 -40.24 1.47 11.57
C TYR A 158 -41.16 0.30 11.20
N GLU A 159 -40.83 -0.93 11.59
CA GLU A 159 -41.70 -2.10 11.38
C GLU A 159 -42.53 -2.50 12.61
N LYS A 160 -42.83 -1.52 13.49
CA LYS A 160 -43.81 -1.69 14.58
C LYS A 160 -44.74 -0.49 14.65
N ILE A 161 -45.59 -0.34 13.64
CA ILE A 161 -46.90 0.29 13.76
C ILE A 161 -47.89 -0.55 12.96
#